data_AF-K0TDS5-F1
#
_entry.id   AF-K0TDS5-F1
#
_cell.length_a   1.000
_cell.length_b   1.000
_cell.length_c   1.000
_cell.angle_alpha   90.00
_cell.angle_beta   90.00
_cell.angle_gamma   90.00
#
_symmetry.space_group_name_H-M   'P 1'
#
loop_
_entity.id
_entity.type
_entity.pdbx_description
1 polymer ?
#
loop_
_entity_poly.entity_id
_entity_poly.type
_entity_poly.pdbx_seq_one_letter_code
_entity_poly.pdbx_strand_id
1 'polypeptide(L)'
;KQMTKERELFFCLVIKGMANVEIANLISCELGGRRCEIVSAPDSREDLVGKTCVVEEYVEIADQYRVRMEFTNEELLLGTGNLERRDRSPQGPGYYVECKNNRLTRRDFKSNEECQAFIASLLSDVGELSNVDPDTEAKAEQAAADLLAELGLEDLEGPRSSASKKNQLTASGKKKKRGGKKKGRK
;
A
#
# COMPACT_ATOMS: atom_id res chain seq x y z
N LYS A 1 12.00 2.58 3.00
CA LYS A 1 11.88 3.16 1.64
C LYS A 1 10.68 4.11 1.65
N GLN A 2 10.90 5.43 1.53
CA GLN A 2 9.78 6.38 1.38
C GLN A 2 9.17 6.25 -0.03
N MET A 3 7.85 6.35 -0.11
CA MET A 3 7.12 6.39 -1.37
C MET A 3 7.36 7.75 -2.04
N THR A 4 7.58 7.78 -3.34
CA THR A 4 7.71 9.04 -4.09
C THR A 4 6.32 9.56 -4.44
N LYS A 5 6.13 10.89 -4.52
CA LYS A 5 4.84 11.51 -4.85
C LYS A 5 4.23 10.96 -6.15
N GLU A 6 5.06 10.69 -7.16
CA GLU A 6 4.62 10.07 -8.42
C GLU A 6 4.07 8.66 -8.24
N ARG A 7 4.68 7.86 -7.34
CA ARG A 7 4.21 6.50 -7.04
C ARG A 7 2.92 6.52 -6.22
N GLU A 8 2.77 7.47 -5.30
CA GLU A 8 1.52 7.67 -4.56
C GLU A 8 0.36 8.02 -5.48
N LEU A 9 0.57 8.98 -6.41
CA LEU A 9 -0.44 9.38 -7.39
C LEU A 9 -0.81 8.23 -8.34
N PHE A 10 0.19 7.50 -8.85
CA PHE A 10 -0.04 6.33 -9.69
C PHE A 10 -0.86 5.25 -8.95
N PHE A 11 -0.53 4.99 -7.69
CA PHE A 11 -1.24 4.03 -6.86
C PHE A 11 -2.70 4.46 -6.62
N CYS A 12 -2.93 5.74 -6.30
CA CYS A 12 -4.28 6.28 -6.16
C CYS A 12 -5.10 6.14 -7.45
N LEU A 13 -4.49 6.39 -8.61
CA LEU A 13 -5.15 6.24 -9.91
C LEU A 13 -5.57 4.78 -10.17
N VAL A 14 -4.70 3.83 -9.87
CA VAL A 14 -4.98 2.39 -9.99
C VAL A 14 -6.15 2.00 -9.09
N ILE A 15 -6.17 2.44 -7.83
CA ILE A 15 -7.25 2.13 -6.87
C ILE A 15 -8.59 2.73 -7.34
N LYS A 16 -8.60 3.97 -7.86
CA LYS A 16 -9.80 4.59 -8.45
C LYS A 16 -10.33 3.76 -9.62
N GLY A 17 -9.45 3.25 -10.47
CA GLY A 17 -9.79 2.38 -11.60
C GLY A 17 -10.41 1.03 -11.19
N MET A 18 -10.13 0.56 -9.96
CA MET A 18 -10.68 -0.68 -9.39
C MET A 18 -11.99 -0.46 -8.60
N ALA A 19 -12.69 0.67 -8.82
CA ALA A 19 -13.93 1.05 -8.14
C ALA A 19 -13.80 1.28 -6.61
N ASN A 20 -12.59 1.39 -6.07
CA ASN A 20 -12.36 1.65 -4.65
C ASN A 20 -12.13 3.16 -4.38
N VAL A 21 -13.11 3.97 -4.77
CA VAL A 21 -13.00 5.44 -4.74
C VAL A 21 -12.75 5.97 -3.33
N GLU A 22 -13.42 5.40 -2.32
CA GLU A 22 -13.26 5.77 -0.91
C GLU A 22 -11.82 5.59 -0.43
N ILE A 23 -11.22 4.42 -0.71
CA ILE A 23 -9.84 4.11 -0.34
C ILE A 23 -8.88 5.05 -1.07
N ALA A 24 -9.13 5.33 -2.35
CA ALA A 24 -8.28 6.25 -3.10
C ALA A 24 -8.34 7.68 -2.55
N ASN A 25 -9.52 8.16 -2.16
CA ASN A 25 -9.68 9.48 -1.56
C ASN A 25 -9.02 9.55 -0.19
N LEU A 26 -9.13 8.48 0.61
CA LEU A 26 -8.44 8.35 1.88
C LEU A 26 -6.93 8.45 1.72
N ILE A 27 -6.34 7.70 0.78
CA ILE A 27 -4.88 7.67 0.57
C ILE A 27 -4.38 8.95 -0.13
N SER A 28 -5.25 9.67 -0.84
CA SER A 28 -4.88 10.93 -1.52
C SER A 28 -4.55 12.06 -0.54
N CYS A 29 -4.99 11.96 0.72
CA CYS A 29 -4.81 13.00 1.73
C CYS A 29 -3.63 12.67 2.64
N GLU A 30 -2.91 13.70 3.11
CA GLU A 30 -1.68 13.52 3.89
C GLU A 30 -1.89 12.70 5.16
N LEU A 31 -3.02 12.87 5.85
CA LEU A 31 -3.32 12.18 7.09
C LEU A 31 -4.33 11.03 6.92
N GLY A 32 -4.87 10.81 5.72
CA GLY A 32 -5.97 9.88 5.53
C GLY A 32 -5.58 8.42 5.80
N GLY A 33 -6.39 7.73 6.62
CA GLY A 33 -6.13 6.37 7.10
C GLY A 33 -4.98 6.28 8.11
N ARG A 34 -4.35 7.40 8.44
CA ARG A 34 -3.21 7.45 9.36
C ARG A 34 -3.67 7.76 10.77
N ARG A 35 -2.86 7.30 11.72
CA ARG A 35 -3.03 7.58 13.12
C ARG A 35 -2.46 8.97 13.42
N CYS A 36 -3.25 9.80 14.08
CA CYS A 36 -2.94 11.19 14.37
C CYS A 36 -3.14 11.48 15.86
N GLU A 37 -2.47 12.51 16.33
CA GLU A 37 -2.67 13.12 17.65
C GLU A 37 -3.35 14.46 17.47
N ILE A 38 -4.29 14.74 18.37
CA ILE A 38 -4.97 16.03 18.43
C ILE A 38 -4.06 16.99 19.17
N VAL A 39 -3.51 17.98 18.45
CA VAL A 39 -2.58 18.98 19.02
C VAL A 39 -3.30 20.24 19.52
N SER A 40 -4.50 20.50 19.00
CA SER A 40 -5.35 21.61 19.43
C SER A 40 -6.82 21.24 19.34
N ALA A 41 -7.60 21.68 20.33
CA ALA A 41 -9.04 21.43 20.36
C ALA A 41 -9.81 22.62 19.74
N PRO A 42 -10.82 22.38 18.89
CA PRO A 42 -11.61 23.47 18.29
C PRO A 42 -12.59 24.13 19.27
N ASP A 43 -13.17 23.39 20.24
CA ASP A 43 -14.35 23.87 20.98
C ASP A 43 -14.32 23.52 22.48
N SER A 44 -13.44 24.13 23.28
CA SER A 44 -13.32 23.94 24.75
C SER A 44 -13.11 22.50 25.26
N ARG A 45 -13.03 21.52 24.35
CA ARG A 45 -12.72 20.11 24.63
C ARG A 45 -11.21 19.91 24.77
N GLU A 46 -10.60 20.64 25.71
CA GLU A 46 -9.18 20.50 26.03
C GLU A 46 -8.82 19.06 26.43
N ASP A 47 -9.80 18.30 26.91
CA ASP A 47 -9.65 16.88 27.23
C ASP A 47 -9.23 16.02 26.03
N LEU A 48 -9.39 16.50 24.79
CA LEU A 48 -8.95 15.78 23.60
C LEU A 48 -7.49 15.95 23.25
N VAL A 49 -6.87 17.04 23.70
CA VAL A 49 -5.49 17.35 23.34
C VAL A 49 -4.58 16.24 23.86
N GLY A 50 -3.73 15.73 22.98
CA GLY A 50 -2.84 14.60 23.25
C GLY A 50 -3.45 13.21 23.05
N LYS A 51 -4.77 13.11 22.79
CA LYS A 51 -5.43 11.84 22.47
C LYS A 51 -5.17 11.44 21.01
N THR A 52 -5.20 10.13 20.77
CA THR A 52 -5.00 9.54 19.45
C THR A 52 -6.30 9.22 18.73
N CYS A 53 -6.30 9.46 17.43
CA CYS A 53 -7.40 9.19 16.52
C CYS A 53 -6.88 8.62 15.19
N VAL A 54 -7.78 8.06 14.40
CA VAL A 54 -7.51 7.62 13.02
C VAL A 54 -8.35 8.46 12.08
N VAL A 55 -7.75 9.00 11.02
CA VAL A 55 -8.48 9.75 10.00
C VAL A 55 -9.22 8.78 9.09
N GLU A 56 -10.53 8.94 8.97
CA GLU A 56 -11.39 8.12 8.12
C GLU A 56 -11.72 8.80 6.79
N GLU A 57 -11.79 10.13 6.77
CA GLU A 57 -12.15 10.90 5.58
C GLU A 57 -11.59 12.32 5.67
N TYR A 58 -11.31 12.93 4.52
CA TYR A 58 -11.02 14.35 4.40
C TYR A 58 -12.15 15.03 3.63
N VAL A 59 -12.71 16.08 4.23
CA VAL A 59 -13.81 16.88 3.69
C VAL A 59 -13.22 18.15 3.08
N GLU A 60 -12.91 18.10 1.78
CA GLU A 60 -12.26 19.20 1.05
C GLU A 60 -13.00 20.53 1.17
N ILE A 61 -14.34 20.50 1.18
CA ILE A 61 -15.19 21.72 1.21
C ILE A 61 -15.01 22.50 2.53
N ALA A 62 -14.81 21.79 3.63
CA ALA A 62 -14.71 22.37 4.97
C ALA A 62 -13.27 22.49 5.47
N ASP A 63 -12.30 21.99 4.70
CA ASP A 63 -10.91 21.80 5.12
C ASP A 63 -10.78 21.08 6.47
N GLN A 64 -11.54 20.00 6.63
CA GLN A 64 -11.65 19.24 7.88
C GLN A 64 -11.44 17.74 7.64
N TYR A 65 -10.86 17.08 8.63
CA TYR A 65 -10.77 15.64 8.71
C TYR A 65 -11.89 15.07 9.58
N ARG A 66 -12.56 14.03 9.07
CA ARG A 66 -13.37 13.14 9.90
C ARG A 66 -12.44 12.13 10.55
N VAL A 67 -12.39 12.16 11.87
CA VAL A 67 -11.54 11.28 12.66
C VAL A 67 -12.37 10.42 13.59
N ARG A 68 -11.87 9.22 13.86
CA ARG A 68 -12.40 8.31 14.86
C ARG A 68 -11.43 8.15 16.00
N MET A 69 -11.91 8.40 17.22
CA MET A 69 -11.13 8.29 18.45
C MET A 69 -10.82 6.82 18.77
N GLU A 70 -9.56 6.49 19.10
CA GLU A 70 -9.18 5.10 19.36
C GLU A 70 -9.75 4.53 20.67
N PHE A 71 -9.91 5.39 21.69
CA PHE A 71 -10.33 4.96 23.02
C PHE A 71 -11.85 4.99 23.21
N THR A 72 -12.52 5.99 22.64
CA THR A 72 -13.96 6.20 22.83
C THR A 72 -14.79 5.78 21.62
N ASN A 73 -14.17 5.51 20.47
CA ASN A 73 -14.85 5.29 19.18
C ASN A 73 -15.76 6.45 18.75
N GLU A 74 -15.63 7.63 19.36
CA GLU A 74 -16.35 8.83 18.94
C GLU A 74 -15.80 9.33 17.59
N GLU A 75 -16.69 9.83 16.75
CA GLU A 75 -16.32 10.49 15.50
C GLU A 75 -16.36 12.01 15.65
N LEU A 76 -15.36 12.69 15.11
CA LEU A 76 -15.19 14.13 15.24
C LEU A 76 -14.75 14.73 13.91
N LEU A 77 -15.13 15.99 13.69
CA LEU A 77 -14.60 16.81 12.60
C LEU A 77 -13.55 17.76 13.17
N LEU A 78 -12.33 17.66 12.68
CA LEU A 78 -11.19 18.45 13.13
C LEU A 78 -10.56 19.17 11.95
N GLY A 79 -10.21 20.44 12.12
CA GLY A 79 -9.48 21.20 11.10
C GLY A 79 -8.11 20.60 10.81
N THR A 80 -7.58 20.85 9.61
CA THR A 80 -6.25 20.40 9.19
C THR A 80 -5.13 20.80 10.16
N GLY A 81 -5.22 21.99 10.77
CA GLY A 81 -4.26 22.48 11.76
C GLY A 81 -4.37 21.87 13.16
N ASN A 82 -5.36 21.00 13.41
CA ASN A 82 -5.61 20.42 14.74
C ASN A 82 -4.99 19.02 14.91
N LEU A 83 -4.39 18.48 13.84
CA LEU A 83 -3.91 17.11 13.79
C LEU A 83 -2.44 17.06 13.40
N GLU A 84 -1.66 16.32 14.16
CA GLU A 84 -0.32 15.91 13.75
C GLU A 84 -0.27 14.40 13.52
N ARG A 85 0.51 14.01 12.52
CA ARG A 85 0.75 12.59 12.24
C ARG A 85 1.47 11.96 13.42
N ARG A 86 0.82 11.00 14.07
CA ARG A 86 1.41 10.20 15.13
C ARG A 86 1.48 8.75 14.69
N ASP A 87 2.58 8.43 14.01
CA ASP A 87 2.94 7.04 13.80
C ASP A 87 3.11 6.34 15.15
N ARG A 88 2.83 5.05 15.18
CA ARG A 88 3.25 4.25 16.34
C ARG A 88 4.75 4.33 16.44
N SER A 89 5.22 5.09 17.42
CA SER A 89 6.61 5.02 17.82
C SER A 89 6.90 3.59 18.32
N PRO A 90 8.09 3.02 18.03
CA PRO A 90 8.58 1.82 18.69
C PRO A 90 8.57 1.88 20.23
N GLN A 91 8.42 3.09 20.80
CA GLN A 91 8.29 3.30 22.25
C GLN A 91 6.84 3.16 22.79
N GLY A 92 5.81 3.13 21.94
CA GLY A 92 4.44 2.86 22.38
C GLY A 92 4.23 1.38 22.73
N PRO A 93 3.26 1.00 23.59
CA PRO A 93 2.95 -0.40 23.83
C PRO A 93 2.51 -1.07 22.52
N GLY A 94 3.43 -1.84 21.94
CA GLY A 94 3.20 -2.57 20.70
C GLY A 94 2.43 -3.85 20.97
N TYR A 95 1.60 -4.28 20.01
CA TYR A 95 1.06 -5.63 19.98
C TYR A 95 1.99 -6.54 19.17
N TYR A 96 2.02 -7.82 19.49
CA TYR A 96 2.68 -8.84 18.69
C TYR A 96 1.64 -9.53 17.79
N VAL A 97 1.98 -9.77 16.53
CA VAL A 97 1.12 -10.48 15.59
C VAL A 97 1.84 -11.75 15.17
N GLU A 98 1.24 -12.89 15.46
CA GLU A 98 1.72 -14.21 15.06
C GLU A 98 0.84 -14.77 13.95
N CYS A 99 1.45 -15.34 12.91
CA CYS A 99 0.74 -16.14 11.91
C CYS A 99 1.15 -17.60 12.04
N LYS A 100 0.23 -18.46 12.47
CA LYS A 100 0.43 -19.92 12.57
C LYS A 100 -0.70 -20.62 11.82
N ASN A 101 -0.38 -21.54 10.91
CA ASN A 101 -1.36 -22.32 10.13
C ASN A 101 -2.44 -21.45 9.46
N ASN A 102 -2.02 -20.36 8.79
CA ASN A 102 -2.91 -19.36 8.16
C ASN A 102 -3.85 -18.62 9.14
N ARG A 103 -3.63 -18.77 10.45
CA ARG A 103 -4.39 -18.08 11.49
C ARG A 103 -3.57 -16.94 12.06
N LEU A 104 -4.09 -15.72 11.91
CA LEU A 104 -3.55 -14.49 12.48
C LEU A 104 -3.98 -14.35 13.94
N THR A 105 -3.01 -14.31 14.86
CA THR A 105 -3.23 -14.12 16.30
C THR A 105 -2.56 -12.84 16.74
N ARG A 106 -3.35 -11.90 17.28
CA ARG A 106 -2.84 -10.66 17.88
C ARG A 106 -2.74 -10.82 19.39
N ARG A 107 -1.60 -10.41 19.95
CA ARG A 107 -1.34 -10.37 21.39
C ARG A 107 -1.06 -8.94 21.82
N ASP A 108 -1.93 -8.38 22.65
CA ASP A 108 -1.75 -7.05 23.23
C ASP A 108 -0.96 -7.15 24.53
N PHE A 109 -0.12 -6.15 24.81
CA PHE A 109 0.71 -6.07 26.01
C PHE A 109 0.32 -4.84 26.84
N LYS A 110 0.49 -4.92 28.16
CA LYS A 110 0.17 -3.80 29.05
C LYS A 110 1.27 -2.72 29.02
N SER A 111 2.51 -3.12 28.77
CA SER A 111 3.64 -2.22 28.59
C SER A 111 4.51 -2.60 27.39
N ASN A 112 5.36 -1.66 26.95
CA ASN A 112 6.30 -1.92 25.87
C ASN A 112 7.44 -2.86 26.32
N GLU A 113 7.88 -2.77 27.58
CA GLU A 113 8.90 -3.68 28.11
C GLU A 113 8.43 -5.13 28.06
N GLU A 114 7.16 -5.41 28.36
CA GLU A 114 6.58 -6.75 28.27
C GLU A 114 6.58 -7.28 26.81
N CYS A 115 6.22 -6.42 25.85
CA CYS A 115 6.24 -6.78 24.42
C CYS A 115 7.66 -7.09 23.96
N GLN A 116 8.63 -6.25 24.31
CA GLN A 116 10.03 -6.43 23.95
C GLN A 116 10.63 -7.68 24.60
N ALA A 117 10.32 -7.93 25.88
CA ALA A 117 10.75 -9.14 26.59
C ALA A 117 10.18 -10.41 25.94
N PHE A 118 8.91 -10.38 25.52
CA PHE A 118 8.29 -11.49 24.81
C PHE A 118 8.96 -11.75 23.45
N ILE A 119 9.22 -10.70 22.66
CA ILE A 119 9.93 -10.83 21.38
C ILE A 119 11.36 -11.37 21.59
N ALA A 120 12.07 -10.87 22.61
CA ALA A 120 13.41 -11.34 22.96
C ALA A 120 13.40 -12.82 23.38
N SER A 121 12.39 -13.25 24.14
CA SER A 121 12.20 -14.67 24.50
C SER A 121 11.98 -15.54 23.27
N LEU A 122 11.19 -15.08 22.28
CA LEU A 122 10.99 -15.82 21.04
C LEU A 122 12.27 -15.91 20.22
N LEU A 123 13.02 -14.82 20.10
CA LEU A 123 14.29 -14.81 19.37
C LEU A 123 15.35 -15.69 20.04
N SER A 124 15.35 -15.76 21.38
CA SER A 124 16.26 -16.63 22.13
C SER A 124 15.91 -18.12 21.97
N ASP A 125 14.62 -18.46 21.87
CA ASP A 125 14.14 -19.83 21.62
C ASP A 125 14.38 -20.26 20.16
N VAL A 126 14.27 -19.31 19.21
CA VAL A 126 14.56 -19.51 17.77
C VAL A 126 16.07 -19.46 17.45
N GLY A 127 16.93 -19.12 18.41
CA GLY A 127 18.39 -19.24 18.27
C GLY A 127 18.86 -20.67 17.95
N GLU A 128 18.02 -21.67 18.24
CA GLU A 128 18.26 -23.09 18.00
C GLU A 128 17.56 -23.65 16.73
N LEU A 129 16.70 -22.85 16.08
CA LEU A 129 16.00 -23.20 14.82
C LEU A 129 16.71 -22.69 13.55
N SER A 130 17.89 -22.08 13.69
CA SER A 130 18.69 -21.54 12.59
C SER A 130 19.30 -22.60 11.66
N ASN A 131 19.10 -23.89 11.94
CA ASN A 131 19.38 -24.96 10.97
C ASN A 131 18.11 -25.22 10.15
N VAL A 132 17.75 -24.28 9.27
CA VAL A 132 16.94 -24.66 8.11
C VAL A 132 17.82 -25.63 7.33
N ASP A 133 17.40 -26.89 7.28
CA ASP A 133 18.08 -27.92 6.50
C ASP A 133 18.23 -27.39 5.06
N PRO A 134 19.45 -27.29 4.50
CA PRO A 134 19.65 -26.77 3.14
C PRO A 134 18.83 -27.51 2.08
N ASP A 135 18.43 -28.75 2.36
CA ASP A 135 17.53 -29.53 1.49
C ASP A 135 16.10 -28.95 1.45
N THR A 136 15.64 -28.31 2.52
CA THR A 136 14.32 -27.65 2.58
C THR A 136 14.31 -26.29 1.88
N GLU A 137 15.41 -25.57 1.95
CA GLU A 137 15.60 -24.30 1.23
C GLU A 137 15.61 -24.54 -0.29
N ALA A 138 16.40 -25.52 -0.74
CA ALA A 138 16.44 -25.90 -2.15
C ALA A 138 15.08 -26.37 -2.69
N LYS A 139 14.30 -27.11 -1.89
CA LYS A 139 12.94 -27.55 -2.26
C LYS A 139 11.96 -26.39 -2.34
N ALA A 140 12.04 -25.42 -1.44
CA ALA A 140 11.20 -24.23 -1.49
C ALA A 140 11.52 -23.37 -2.72
N GLU A 141 12.80 -23.24 -3.07
CA GLU A 141 13.25 -22.52 -4.26
C GLU A 141 12.79 -23.21 -5.56
N GLN A 142 12.95 -24.54 -5.65
CA GLN A 142 12.44 -25.31 -6.79
C GLN A 142 10.92 -25.19 -6.92
N ALA A 143 10.17 -25.29 -5.81
CA ALA A 143 8.71 -25.14 -5.84
C ALA A 143 8.26 -23.74 -6.28
N ALA A 144 9.01 -22.69 -5.91
CA ALA A 144 8.76 -21.34 -6.38
C ALA A 144 9.05 -21.21 -7.89
N ALA A 145 10.15 -21.82 -8.38
CA ALA A 145 10.49 -21.85 -9.80
C ALA A 145 9.41 -22.58 -10.63
N ASP A 146 8.94 -23.73 -10.17
CA ASP A 146 7.89 -24.50 -10.84
C ASP A 146 6.57 -23.71 -10.94
N LEU A 147 6.17 -23.00 -9.88
CA LEU A 147 5.00 -22.12 -9.90
C LEU A 147 5.17 -20.94 -10.86
N LEU A 148 6.36 -20.36 -10.95
CA LEU A 148 6.67 -19.29 -11.91
C LEU A 148 6.63 -19.79 -13.36
N ALA A 149 7.10 -21.02 -13.60
CA ALA A 149 7.04 -21.68 -14.89
C ALA A 149 5.58 -21.99 -15.30
N GLU A 150 4.75 -22.48 -14.37
CA GLU A 150 3.33 -22.72 -14.62
C GLU A 150 2.57 -21.42 -14.95
N LEU A 151 2.94 -20.31 -14.31
CA LEU A 151 2.37 -18.99 -14.58
C LEU A 151 2.96 -18.31 -15.83
N GLY A 152 3.94 -18.92 -16.50
CA GLY A 152 4.57 -18.39 -17.71
C GLY A 152 5.37 -17.09 -17.48
N LEU A 153 5.89 -16.88 -16.26
CA LEU A 153 6.61 -15.68 -15.84
C LEU A 153 8.14 -15.83 -15.90
N GLU A 154 8.62 -16.92 -16.50
CA GLU A 154 10.04 -17.31 -16.52
C GLU A 154 10.93 -16.39 -17.39
N ASP A 155 10.36 -15.59 -18.31
CA ASP A 155 11.10 -14.86 -19.36
C ASP A 155 11.12 -13.32 -19.20
N LEU A 156 11.33 -12.81 -17.98
CA LEU A 156 11.55 -11.36 -17.75
C LEU A 156 12.98 -11.02 -17.28
N GLU A 157 13.98 -11.85 -17.60
CA GLU A 157 15.37 -11.39 -17.67
C GLU A 157 15.60 -10.58 -18.96
N GLY A 158 15.12 -9.34 -18.96
CA GLY A 158 15.50 -8.36 -19.96
C GLY A 158 16.98 -7.95 -19.79
N PRO A 159 17.82 -8.04 -20.84
CA PRO A 159 19.21 -7.58 -20.77
C PRO A 159 19.29 -6.07 -20.54
N ARG A 160 20.13 -5.68 -19.57
CA ARG A 160 20.58 -4.30 -19.44
C ARG A 160 21.41 -3.89 -20.66
N SER A 161 21.00 -2.77 -21.26
CA SER A 161 21.81 -1.75 -21.95
C SER A 161 22.12 -1.88 -23.45
N SER A 162 21.98 -0.70 -24.07
CA SER A 162 22.72 -0.14 -25.20
C SER A 162 22.22 -0.37 -26.65
N ALA A 163 21.63 0.72 -27.15
CA ALA A 163 21.94 1.39 -28.41
C ALA A 163 21.54 0.75 -29.78
N SER A 164 20.84 1.59 -30.54
CA SER A 164 20.96 1.81 -31.99
C SER A 164 20.04 1.05 -32.96
N LYS A 165 18.99 1.77 -33.40
CA LYS A 165 18.75 2.18 -34.80
C LYS A 165 18.32 1.06 -35.78
N LYS A 166 17.07 1.10 -36.24
CA LYS A 166 16.71 1.45 -37.64
C LYS A 166 15.20 1.60 -37.83
N ASN A 167 14.81 2.78 -38.31
CA ASN A 167 13.53 3.07 -38.93
C ASN A 167 13.20 2.06 -40.03
N GLN A 168 11.97 1.56 -40.08
CA GLN A 168 11.17 1.61 -41.31
C GLN A 168 9.68 1.34 -41.06
N LEU A 169 8.91 2.40 -41.27
CA LEU A 169 7.51 2.37 -41.68
C LEU A 169 7.35 1.43 -42.88
N THR A 170 6.36 0.54 -42.89
CA THR A 170 5.74 0.12 -44.15
C THR A 170 4.22 0.18 -44.04
N ALA A 171 3.68 1.06 -44.87
CA ALA A 171 2.30 1.41 -44.99
C ALA A 171 1.48 0.33 -45.70
N SER A 172 0.20 0.37 -45.39
CA SER A 172 -0.93 -0.25 -46.06
C SER A 172 -0.92 -0.05 -47.59
N GLY A 173 -1.20 -1.12 -48.33
CA GLY A 173 -1.46 -1.02 -49.77
C GLY A 173 -1.61 -2.36 -50.49
N LYS A 174 -2.83 -2.87 -50.62
CA LYS A 174 -3.17 -3.87 -51.65
C LYS A 174 -4.39 -3.41 -52.46
N LYS A 175 -4.05 -2.88 -53.64
CA LYS A 175 -4.94 -2.42 -54.72
C LYS A 175 -5.46 -3.63 -55.50
N LYS A 176 -6.78 -3.84 -55.56
CA LYS A 176 -7.43 -4.70 -56.58
C LYS A 176 -8.14 -3.80 -57.60
N LYS A 177 -7.85 -4.05 -58.88
CA LYS A 177 -8.28 -3.26 -60.05
C LYS A 177 -9.27 -4.10 -60.87
N ARG A 178 -10.53 -3.66 -60.97
CA ARG A 178 -11.52 -3.96 -62.03
C ARG A 178 -12.45 -2.73 -62.03
N GLY A 179 -12.60 -1.90 -63.05
CA GLY A 179 -12.84 -2.21 -64.46
C GLY A 179 -14.31 -1.89 -64.74
N GLY A 180 -14.63 -0.64 -65.09
CA GLY A 180 -15.99 -0.21 -65.42
C GLY A 180 -16.04 1.28 -65.79
N LYS A 181 -16.54 1.60 -66.98
CA LYS A 181 -16.37 2.85 -67.74
C LYS A 181 -17.75 3.50 -67.98
N LYS A 182 -17.76 4.84 -68.09
CA LYS A 182 -18.79 5.76 -68.66
C LYS A 182 -19.97 6.13 -67.72
N LYS A 183 -20.58 7.33 -67.78
CA LYS A 183 -20.35 8.62 -68.50
C LYS A 183 -21.30 9.66 -67.88
N GLY A 184 -20.84 10.89 -67.69
CA GLY A 184 -21.55 12.18 -67.87
C GLY A 184 -22.71 12.51 -66.92
N ARG A 185 -23.18 13.75 -66.76
CA ARG A 185 -22.65 15.13 -66.80
C ARG A 185 -23.88 16.01 -66.51
N LYS A 186 -23.74 16.97 -65.57
CA LYS A 186 -24.67 18.07 -65.24
C LYS A 186 -26.05 17.69 -64.70
#